data_AF-A0A926WZW3-F1
#
_entry.id   AF-A0A926WZW3-F1
#
_cell.length_a   1.000
_cell.length_b   1.000
_cell.length_c   1.000
_cell.angle_alpha   90.00
_cell.angle_beta   90.00
_cell.angle_gamma   90.00
#
_symmetry.space_group_name_H-M   'P 1'
#
loop_
_entity.id
_entity.type
_entity.pdbx_description
1 polymer ?
#
loop_
_entity_poly.entity_id
_entity_poly.type
_entity_poly.pdbx_seq_one_letter_code
_entity_poly.pdbx_strand_id
1 'polypeptide(L)'
;MTKLYQQKLEHTLASNQSHPPKVEFAEAQASIPFLVQPLDECGSELATRPLPTCVRLDMEDLESFEVVHDQFKDLGVTFTNAVALTPSNPAYPTRSGNKVLIGAPKSGWLEATFLKPVRFVGGFVTSSRCAVLAAFDHENKPVAQAKSTSANLNVPGSKLPPNVQLSLTGENIHRIRFYSFDGQMTVDDFSFSF
;
A
#
# COMPACT_ATOMS: atom_id res chain seq x y z
N MET A 1 -53.23 -15.78 17.56
CA MET A 1 -51.96 -15.95 18.30
C MET A 1 -50.80 -15.38 17.48
N THR A 2 -50.82 -14.08 17.20
CA THR A 2 -49.93 -13.49 16.17
C THR A 2 -49.55 -12.05 16.49
N LYS A 3 -49.50 -11.69 17.78
CA LYS A 3 -49.09 -10.35 18.22
C LYS A 3 -48.06 -10.34 19.37
N LEU A 4 -47.66 -11.51 19.88
CA LEU A 4 -46.69 -11.60 20.99
C LEU A 4 -45.26 -11.93 20.54
N TYR A 5 -45.04 -12.28 19.26
CA TYR A 5 -43.69 -12.56 18.72
C TYR A 5 -42.99 -11.35 18.09
N GLN A 6 -43.73 -10.29 17.73
CA GLN A 6 -43.12 -9.09 17.14
C GLN A 6 -42.52 -8.13 18.17
N GLN A 7 -43.00 -8.16 19.41
CA GLN A 7 -42.51 -7.23 20.44
C GLN A 7 -41.18 -7.66 21.09
N LYS A 8 -40.70 -8.88 20.82
CA LYS A 8 -39.42 -9.40 21.35
C LYS A 8 -38.25 -9.35 20.36
N LEU A 9 -38.47 -8.83 19.15
CA LEU A 9 -37.42 -8.62 18.14
C LEU A 9 -37.00 -7.15 18.01
N GLU A 10 -37.82 -6.20 18.47
CA GLU A 10 -37.50 -4.77 18.37
C GLU A 10 -36.70 -4.21 19.56
N HIS A 11 -36.46 -5.01 20.62
CA HIS A 11 -35.70 -4.59 21.80
C HIS A 11 -34.24 -5.09 21.85
N THR A 12 -33.70 -5.64 20.76
CA THR A 12 -32.30 -6.11 20.69
C THR A 12 -31.55 -5.49 19.50
N LEU A 13 -31.90 -4.26 19.12
CA LEU A 13 -31.17 -3.45 18.14
C LEU A 13 -31.04 -2.02 18.66
N ALA A 14 -30.44 -1.86 19.84
CA ALA A 14 -30.01 -0.57 20.32
C ALA A 14 -28.58 -0.66 20.85
N SER A 15 -27.68 0.01 20.11
CA SER A 15 -26.43 0.59 20.61
C SER A 15 -25.33 -0.37 21.07
N ASN A 16 -24.58 -0.91 20.12
CA ASN A 16 -23.13 -1.04 20.27
C ASN A 16 -22.47 -0.38 19.05
N GLN A 17 -22.50 0.95 19.00
CA GLN A 17 -21.56 1.71 18.18
C GLN A 17 -20.20 1.69 18.88
N SER A 18 -19.43 0.62 18.69
CA SER A 18 -17.99 0.71 18.92
C SER A 18 -17.41 1.53 17.78
N HIS A 19 -17.06 2.78 18.06
CA HIS A 19 -16.19 3.55 17.19
C HIS A 19 -14.95 2.70 16.85
N PRO A 20 -14.55 2.58 15.57
CA PRO A 20 -13.23 2.06 15.28
C PRO A 20 -12.20 2.99 15.96
N PRO A 21 -11.14 2.46 16.58
CA PRO A 21 -10.11 3.29 17.17
C PRO A 21 -9.59 4.24 16.08
N LYS A 22 -9.66 5.53 16.37
CA LYS A 22 -9.08 6.57 15.53
C LYS A 22 -7.57 6.35 15.58
N VAL A 23 -7.04 5.67 14.58
CA VAL A 23 -5.59 5.54 14.42
C VAL A 23 -5.08 6.91 14.05
N GLU A 24 -4.39 7.52 15.00
CA GLU A 24 -3.75 8.81 14.87
C GLU A 24 -2.47 8.60 14.05
N PHE A 25 -2.49 9.02 12.79
CA PHE A 25 -1.31 9.04 11.94
C PHE A 25 -0.54 10.32 12.22
N ALA A 26 0.77 10.23 12.43
CA ALA A 26 1.61 11.41 12.53
C ALA A 26 1.53 12.20 11.21
N GLU A 27 1.17 13.49 11.31
CA GLU A 27 1.16 14.40 10.16
C GLU A 27 2.59 14.64 9.67
N ALA A 28 2.77 14.59 8.34
CA ALA A 28 4.04 14.95 7.71
C ALA A 28 4.27 16.46 7.84
N GLN A 29 5.30 16.85 8.61
CA GLN A 29 5.77 18.23 8.64
C GLN A 29 6.56 18.54 7.37
N ALA A 30 6.02 19.45 6.57
CA ALA A 30 6.71 20.02 5.42
C ALA A 30 7.51 21.27 5.82
N SER A 31 8.67 21.41 5.18
CA SER A 31 9.41 22.66 4.94
C SER A 31 10.35 23.17 6.05
N ILE A 32 11.64 22.92 5.86
CA ILE A 32 12.71 23.80 6.39
C ILE A 32 13.53 24.27 5.18
N PRO A 33 13.75 25.58 4.99
CA PRO A 33 14.57 26.09 3.90
C PRO A 33 16.05 25.81 4.17
N PHE A 34 16.74 25.28 3.16
CA PHE A 34 18.16 24.98 3.17
C PHE A 34 18.96 26.29 3.22
N LEU A 35 19.59 26.59 4.36
CA LEU A 35 20.51 27.72 4.50
C LEU A 35 21.91 27.24 4.09
N VAL A 36 22.41 27.73 2.95
CA VAL A 36 23.77 27.46 2.47
C VAL A 36 24.76 28.30 3.29
N GLN A 37 25.79 27.68 3.86
CA GLN A 37 26.98 28.38 4.35
C GLN A 37 28.25 27.80 3.69
N PRO A 38 29.31 28.61 3.53
CA PRO A 38 30.40 28.34 2.60
C PRO A 38 31.42 27.33 3.13
N LEU A 39 32.09 26.70 2.17
CA LEU A 39 33.14 25.70 2.28
C LEU A 39 34.36 26.24 3.05
N ASP A 40 34.83 25.47 4.04
CA ASP A 40 36.24 25.41 4.44
C ASP A 40 36.63 23.93 4.52
N GLU A 41 37.64 23.56 3.73
CA GLU A 41 38.17 22.21 3.59
C GLU A 41 39.18 21.90 4.71
N CYS A 42 38.93 20.86 5.51
CA CYS A 42 40.01 20.08 6.11
C CYS A 42 39.53 18.64 6.37
N GLY A 43 40.32 17.69 5.88
CA GLY A 43 39.94 16.30 5.66
C GLY A 43 39.23 15.60 6.82
N SER A 44 38.13 14.92 6.47
CA SER A 44 37.64 13.75 7.18
C SER A 44 37.04 12.82 6.15
N GLU A 45 37.65 11.65 6.03
CA GLU A 45 37.16 10.49 5.29
C GLU A 45 35.89 9.98 5.98
N LEU A 46 34.80 10.72 5.85
CA LEU A 46 33.47 10.36 6.33
C LEU A 46 32.75 9.69 5.18
N ALA A 47 32.81 8.35 5.21
CA ALA A 47 31.96 7.39 4.51
C ALA A 47 31.00 8.01 3.49
N THR A 48 31.24 7.74 2.21
CA THR A 48 30.23 7.88 1.16
C THR A 48 28.96 7.19 1.65
N ARG A 49 27.98 7.95 2.15
CA ARG A 49 26.67 7.40 2.50
C ARG A 49 26.14 6.78 1.20
N PRO A 50 25.96 5.45 1.10
CA PRO A 50 25.19 4.92 -0.01
C PRO A 50 23.79 5.51 0.18
N LEU A 51 23.43 6.48 -0.67
CA LEU A 51 22.07 7.00 -0.71
C LEU A 51 21.14 5.85 -1.07
N PRO A 52 19.87 5.92 -0.63
CA PRO A 52 18.98 4.77 -0.58
C PRO A 52 18.90 4.12 -1.96
N THR A 53 19.31 2.85 -2.05
CA THR A 53 19.05 2.04 -3.23
C THR A 53 17.53 1.93 -3.33
N CYS A 54 16.93 2.74 -4.18
CA CYS A 54 15.52 2.59 -4.53
C CYS A 54 15.41 1.30 -5.34
N VAL A 55 14.73 0.32 -4.77
CA VAL A 55 14.45 -0.97 -5.39
C VAL A 55 13.08 -0.85 -6.06
N ARG A 56 13.03 -1.13 -7.37
CA ARG A 56 11.79 -1.35 -8.10
C ARG A 56 11.74 -2.82 -8.47
N LEU A 57 10.64 -3.48 -8.15
CA LEU A 57 10.47 -4.89 -8.47
C LEU A 57 10.14 -5.04 -9.96
N ASP A 58 10.83 -5.97 -10.61
CA ASP A 58 10.48 -6.44 -11.94
C ASP A 58 9.52 -7.62 -11.81
N MET A 59 8.30 -7.47 -12.31
CA MET A 59 7.26 -8.50 -12.21
C MET A 59 7.10 -9.28 -13.51
N GLU A 60 7.80 -8.91 -14.59
CA GLU A 60 7.52 -9.40 -15.94
C GLU A 60 7.91 -10.86 -16.14
N ASP A 61 8.85 -11.37 -15.33
CA ASP A 61 9.27 -12.78 -15.33
C ASP A 61 8.32 -13.71 -14.55
N LEU A 62 7.32 -13.16 -13.85
CA LEU A 62 6.34 -13.96 -13.10
C LEU A 62 5.33 -14.63 -14.04
N GLU A 63 4.90 -15.84 -13.71
CA GLU A 63 3.81 -16.50 -14.43
C GLU A 63 2.45 -15.89 -14.06
N SER A 64 1.49 -15.89 -15.00
CA SER A 64 0.12 -15.48 -14.64
C SER A 64 -0.49 -16.51 -13.69
N PHE A 65 -1.13 -16.01 -12.62
CA PHE A 65 -1.65 -16.77 -11.49
C PHE A 65 -0.58 -17.38 -10.57
N GLU A 66 0.69 -16.98 -10.72
CA GLU A 66 1.73 -17.35 -9.77
C GLU A 66 1.47 -16.72 -8.40
N VAL A 67 1.57 -17.54 -7.34
CA VAL A 67 1.53 -17.04 -5.96
C VAL A 67 2.85 -16.36 -5.65
N VAL A 68 2.79 -15.06 -5.34
CA VAL A 68 3.97 -14.25 -5.02
C VAL A 68 4.16 -14.23 -3.51
N HIS A 69 5.24 -14.86 -3.05
CA HIS A 69 5.65 -14.94 -1.65
C HIS A 69 7.15 -14.65 -1.48
N ASP A 70 8.03 -15.50 -2.03
CA ASP A 70 9.48 -15.44 -1.83
C ASP A 70 10.27 -14.97 -3.07
N GLN A 71 9.62 -14.74 -4.21
CA GLN A 71 10.26 -14.42 -5.49
C GLN A 71 11.18 -13.19 -5.43
N PHE A 72 10.90 -12.26 -4.51
CA PHE A 72 11.68 -11.03 -4.30
C PHE A 72 12.43 -11.00 -2.97
N LYS A 73 12.56 -12.15 -2.29
CA LYS A 73 13.19 -12.25 -0.97
C LYS A 73 14.65 -11.79 -0.98
N ASP A 74 15.38 -12.09 -2.05
CA ASP A 74 16.78 -11.67 -2.21
C ASP A 74 16.93 -10.15 -2.34
N LEU A 75 15.86 -9.46 -2.77
CA LEU A 75 15.78 -7.99 -2.79
C LEU A 75 15.34 -7.41 -1.44
N GLY A 76 15.00 -8.27 -0.47
CA GLY A 76 14.65 -7.87 0.89
C GLY A 76 13.16 -7.73 1.18
N VAL A 77 12.28 -8.26 0.32
CA VAL A 77 10.83 -8.18 0.49
C VAL A 77 10.15 -9.52 0.22
N THR A 78 9.19 -9.87 1.08
CA THR A 78 8.30 -11.02 0.88
C THR A 78 6.86 -10.55 0.83
N PHE A 79 6.01 -11.27 0.11
CA PHE A 79 4.61 -10.92 -0.06
C PHE A 79 3.68 -11.91 0.65
N THR A 80 2.52 -11.41 1.06
CA THR A 80 1.43 -12.24 1.57
C THR A 80 0.15 -11.87 0.85
N ASN A 81 -0.62 -12.90 0.48
CA ASN A 81 -1.88 -12.76 -0.24
C ASN A 81 -1.71 -12.01 -1.57
N ALA A 82 -0.60 -12.27 -2.28
CA ALA A 82 -0.30 -11.67 -3.56
C ALA A 82 -0.24 -12.75 -4.65
N VAL A 83 -0.82 -12.44 -5.81
CA VAL A 83 -0.75 -13.27 -7.01
C VAL A 83 -0.41 -12.37 -8.19
N ALA A 84 0.49 -12.83 -9.07
CA ALA A 84 0.80 -12.16 -10.31
C ALA A 84 -0.31 -12.42 -11.33
N LEU A 85 -0.70 -11.41 -12.10
CA LEU A 85 -1.76 -11.53 -13.09
C LEU A 85 -1.43 -10.69 -14.32
N THR A 86 -1.67 -11.23 -15.51
CA THR A 86 -1.86 -10.42 -16.72
C THR A 86 -3.35 -10.03 -16.81
N PRO A 87 -3.72 -8.75 -16.64
CA PRO A 87 -5.12 -8.35 -16.61
C PRO A 87 -5.82 -8.62 -17.96
N SER A 88 -6.97 -9.30 -17.91
CA SER A 88 -7.85 -9.48 -19.07
C SER A 88 -9.00 -8.47 -19.12
N ASN A 89 -9.30 -7.82 -17.98
CA ASN A 89 -10.32 -6.80 -17.87
C ASN A 89 -9.71 -5.41 -18.16
N PRO A 90 -10.13 -4.70 -19.23
CA PRO A 90 -9.58 -3.40 -19.60
C PRO A 90 -9.84 -2.29 -18.58
N ALA A 91 -10.73 -2.52 -17.60
CA ALA A 91 -10.93 -1.61 -16.48
C ALA A 91 -9.71 -1.53 -15.53
N TYR A 92 -8.81 -2.52 -15.59
CA TYR A 92 -7.60 -2.63 -14.80
C TYR A 92 -6.35 -2.69 -15.69
N PRO A 93 -6.01 -1.60 -16.42
CA PRO A 93 -4.85 -1.59 -17.29
C PRO A 93 -3.55 -1.62 -16.47
N THR A 94 -2.49 -2.22 -17.02
CA THR A 94 -1.14 -2.10 -16.47
C THR A 94 -0.63 -0.66 -16.59
N ARG A 95 0.22 -0.24 -15.66
CA ARG A 95 0.97 1.02 -15.75
C ARG A 95 2.19 0.85 -16.64
N SER A 96 2.91 -0.25 -16.45
CA SER A 96 4.07 -0.66 -17.23
C SER A 96 4.02 -2.18 -17.43
N GLY A 97 4.75 -2.69 -18.43
CA GLY A 97 4.77 -4.13 -18.70
C GLY A 97 3.37 -4.74 -18.93
N ASN A 98 3.23 -6.02 -18.60
CA ASN A 98 2.00 -6.78 -18.74
C ASN A 98 1.58 -7.53 -17.45
N LYS A 99 2.29 -7.34 -16.34
CA LYS A 99 1.99 -7.96 -15.04
C LYS A 99 1.56 -6.94 -14.00
N VAL A 100 0.66 -7.37 -13.14
CA VAL A 100 0.29 -6.67 -11.90
C VAL A 100 0.21 -7.68 -10.75
N LEU A 101 0.29 -7.19 -9.52
CA LEU A 101 -0.09 -7.96 -8.34
C LEU A 101 -1.57 -7.72 -8.00
N ILE A 102 -2.24 -8.78 -7.59
CA ILE A 102 -3.59 -8.73 -7.02
C ILE A 102 -3.62 -9.38 -5.64
N GLY A 103 -4.60 -8.98 -4.83
CA GLY A 103 -4.92 -9.62 -3.56
C GLY A 103 -5.63 -10.95 -3.77
N ALA A 104 -4.97 -12.08 -3.51
CA ALA A 104 -5.56 -13.42 -3.63
C ALA A 104 -4.91 -14.45 -2.67
N PRO A 105 -5.69 -15.42 -2.14
CA PRO A 105 -7.12 -15.69 -2.41
C PRO A 105 -8.09 -14.74 -1.70
N LYS A 106 -7.62 -13.90 -0.77
CA LYS A 106 -8.47 -12.93 -0.08
C LYS A 106 -8.49 -11.63 -0.88
N SER A 107 -9.60 -11.33 -1.54
CA SER A 107 -9.71 -10.09 -2.31
C SER A 107 -9.53 -8.85 -1.46
N GLY A 108 -9.12 -7.76 -2.09
CA GLY A 108 -9.15 -6.42 -1.50
C GLY A 108 -7.97 -6.06 -0.63
N TRP A 109 -6.95 -6.93 -0.46
CA TRP A 109 -5.67 -6.51 0.12
C TRP A 109 -4.50 -7.38 -0.33
N LEU A 110 -3.29 -6.84 -0.24
CA LEU A 110 -2.04 -7.60 -0.26
C LEU A 110 -1.06 -6.93 0.70
N GLU A 111 -0.07 -7.70 1.14
CA GLU A 111 0.92 -7.23 2.10
C GLU A 111 2.33 -7.50 1.61
N ALA A 112 3.21 -6.56 1.89
CA ALA A 112 4.65 -6.75 1.75
C ALA A 112 5.31 -6.60 3.11
N THR A 113 6.25 -7.48 3.41
CA THR A 113 7.06 -7.48 4.63
C THR A 113 8.53 -7.36 4.24
N PHE A 114 9.24 -6.45 4.88
CA PHE A 114 10.63 -6.14 4.57
C PHE A 114 11.59 -6.82 5.55
N LEU A 115 12.66 -7.42 5.03
CA LEU A 115 13.71 -8.08 5.85
C LEU A 115 14.52 -7.07 6.68
N LYS A 116 14.60 -5.83 6.19
CA LYS A 116 15.18 -4.67 6.89
C LYS A 116 14.19 -3.53 6.83
N PRO A 117 14.14 -2.65 7.85
CA PRO A 117 13.24 -1.51 7.82
C PRO A 117 13.51 -0.63 6.60
N VAL A 118 12.44 -0.15 5.99
CA VAL A 118 12.48 0.78 4.86
C VAL A 118 11.98 2.16 5.28
N ARG A 119 12.37 3.18 4.53
CA ARG A 119 11.95 4.57 4.74
C ARG A 119 10.91 5.05 3.74
N PHE A 120 10.88 4.43 2.57
CA PHE A 120 9.97 4.76 1.48
C PHE A 120 9.35 3.48 0.92
N VAL A 121 8.06 3.56 0.60
CA VAL A 121 7.33 2.53 -0.17
C VAL A 121 6.37 3.21 -1.11
N GLY A 122 6.22 2.69 -2.33
CA GLY A 122 5.23 3.14 -3.28
C GLY A 122 4.83 2.09 -4.30
N GLY A 123 3.74 2.38 -5.01
CA GLY A 123 3.23 1.59 -6.12
C GLY A 123 2.12 2.32 -6.84
N PHE A 124 1.79 1.84 -8.04
CA PHE A 124 0.72 2.37 -8.87
C PHE A 124 -0.50 1.47 -8.71
N VAL A 125 -1.65 2.06 -8.41
CA VAL A 125 -2.83 1.33 -7.97
C VAL A 125 -4.01 1.63 -8.89
N THR A 126 -4.69 0.59 -9.35
CA THR A 126 -6.02 0.69 -9.96
C THR A 126 -7.03 -0.06 -9.10
N SER A 127 -8.09 0.61 -8.65
CA SER A 127 -9.07 0.06 -7.71
C SER A 127 -10.51 0.45 -8.03
N SER A 128 -11.44 -0.48 -7.73
CA SER A 128 -12.88 -0.24 -7.82
C SER A 128 -13.45 0.60 -6.67
N ARG A 129 -12.66 0.86 -5.64
CA ARG A 129 -13.01 1.67 -4.46
C ARG A 129 -11.82 2.55 -4.06
N CYS A 130 -11.97 3.32 -2.99
CA CYS A 130 -10.84 3.99 -2.36
C CYS A 130 -9.77 2.94 -1.97
N ALA A 131 -8.53 3.18 -2.38
CA ALA A 131 -7.39 2.34 -2.05
C ALA A 131 -6.54 3.01 -0.97
N VAL A 132 -5.97 2.21 -0.09
CA VAL A 132 -5.10 2.66 1.01
C VAL A 132 -3.80 1.87 0.96
N LEU A 133 -2.69 2.58 1.10
CA LEU A 133 -1.39 2.04 1.46
C LEU A 133 -1.13 2.41 2.92
N ALA A 134 -1.10 1.42 3.81
CA ALA A 134 -0.79 1.62 5.23
C ALA A 134 0.54 0.96 5.57
N ALA A 135 1.38 1.66 6.35
CA ALA A 135 2.66 1.17 6.83
C ALA A 135 2.64 0.90 8.33
N PHE A 136 3.40 -0.11 8.74
CA PHE A 136 3.50 -0.59 10.11
C PHE A 136 4.97 -0.82 10.49
N ASP A 137 5.29 -0.59 11.76
CA ASP A 137 6.57 -0.96 12.35
C ASP A 137 6.64 -2.45 12.72
N HIS A 138 7.76 -2.86 13.33
CA HIS A 138 7.99 -4.23 13.78
C HIS A 138 7.01 -4.73 14.87
N GLU A 139 6.36 -3.82 15.60
CA GLU A 139 5.34 -4.15 16.61
C GLU A 139 3.93 -4.18 16.00
N ASN A 140 3.81 -4.06 14.69
CA ASN A 140 2.56 -3.91 13.95
C ASN A 140 1.79 -2.63 14.27
N LYS A 141 2.45 -1.60 14.81
CA LYS A 141 1.83 -0.30 15.03
C LYS A 141 1.82 0.50 13.73
N PRO A 142 0.70 1.15 13.36
CA PRO A 142 0.64 2.02 12.19
C PRO A 142 1.61 3.20 12.32
N VAL A 143 2.41 3.45 11.28
CA VAL A 143 3.39 4.56 11.25
C VAL A 143 3.09 5.60 10.17
N ALA A 144 2.47 5.23 9.06
CA ALA A 144 2.10 6.15 7.98
C ALA A 144 0.97 5.56 7.12
N GLN A 145 0.27 6.42 6.39
CA GLN A 145 -0.67 5.97 5.35
C GLN A 145 -0.76 6.95 4.17
N ALA A 146 -1.11 6.43 3.01
CA ALA A 146 -1.55 7.18 1.85
C ALA A 146 -2.87 6.56 1.33
N LYS A 147 -3.76 7.38 0.77
CA LYS A 147 -5.04 6.91 0.23
C LYS A 147 -5.43 7.62 -1.06
N SER A 148 -6.11 6.91 -1.96
CA SER A 148 -6.78 7.55 -3.08
C SER A 148 -8.02 8.29 -2.60
N THR A 149 -8.48 9.29 -3.36
CA THR A 149 -9.70 10.03 -3.00
C THR A 149 -10.98 9.30 -3.42
N SER A 150 -10.89 8.39 -4.40
CA SER A 150 -12.01 7.60 -4.92
C SER A 150 -11.52 6.37 -5.70
N ALA A 151 -12.45 5.62 -6.28
CA ALA A 151 -12.17 4.59 -7.27
C ALA A 151 -11.54 5.20 -8.53
N ASN A 152 -10.75 4.41 -9.26
CA ASN A 152 -10.01 4.88 -10.41
C ASN A 152 -9.94 3.85 -11.54
N LEU A 153 -11.01 3.10 -11.75
CA LEU A 153 -11.12 2.17 -12.88
C LEU A 153 -11.04 2.92 -14.22
N ASN A 154 -10.53 2.23 -15.24
CA ASN A 154 -10.55 2.73 -16.61
C ASN A 154 -11.95 2.54 -17.23
N VAL A 155 -12.89 3.37 -16.78
CA VAL A 155 -14.28 3.37 -17.25
C VAL A 155 -14.77 4.80 -17.50
N PRO A 156 -15.73 5.01 -18.42
CA PRO A 156 -16.35 6.31 -18.61
C PRO A 156 -16.90 6.89 -17.30
N GLY A 157 -16.60 8.15 -17.03
CA GLY A 157 -17.07 8.86 -15.83
C GLY A 157 -16.21 8.64 -14.56
N SER A 158 -15.08 7.93 -14.64
CA SER A 158 -14.13 7.87 -13.53
C SER A 158 -13.56 9.27 -13.22
N LYS A 159 -13.45 9.60 -11.92
CA LYS A 159 -12.89 10.87 -11.44
C LYS A 159 -11.37 10.89 -11.41
N LEU A 160 -10.76 9.72 -11.33
CA LEU A 160 -9.31 9.52 -11.28
C LEU A 160 -8.89 8.61 -12.43
N PRO A 161 -7.74 8.88 -13.07
CA PRO A 161 -7.19 7.96 -14.04
C PRO A 161 -6.78 6.64 -13.35
N PRO A 162 -6.75 5.51 -14.08
CA PRO A 162 -6.15 4.28 -13.55
C PRO A 162 -4.69 4.49 -13.20
N ASN A 163 -4.14 3.58 -12.39
CA ASN A 163 -2.75 3.59 -11.94
C ASN A 163 -2.39 4.88 -11.20
N VAL A 164 -3.18 5.22 -10.17
CA VAL A 164 -2.85 6.32 -9.25
C VAL A 164 -1.71 5.87 -8.35
N GLN A 165 -0.66 6.68 -8.26
CA GLN A 165 0.44 6.39 -7.35
C GLN A 165 -0.01 6.55 -5.90
N LEU A 166 0.22 5.51 -5.09
CA LEU A 166 0.21 5.59 -3.64
C LEU A 166 1.63 5.39 -3.15
N SER A 167 2.13 6.33 -2.35
CA SER A 167 3.45 6.25 -1.75
C SER A 167 3.45 6.92 -0.38
N LEU A 168 4.32 6.46 0.50
CA LEU A 168 4.54 7.05 1.81
C LEU A 168 6.02 7.03 2.17
N THR A 169 6.37 7.95 3.05
CA THR A 169 7.65 7.96 3.75
C THR A 169 7.36 7.79 5.24
N GLY A 170 8.21 7.05 5.94
CA GLY A 170 8.08 6.85 7.38
C GLY A 170 9.39 6.31 7.96
N GLU A 171 9.48 6.30 9.28
CA GLU A 171 10.59 5.66 9.96
C GLU A 171 10.23 4.20 10.30
N ASN A 172 11.23 3.32 10.21
CA ASN A 172 11.13 1.94 10.69
C ASN A 172 9.96 1.13 10.08
N ILE A 173 9.68 1.30 8.78
CA ILE A 173 8.61 0.55 8.11
C ILE A 173 9.06 -0.89 7.92
N HIS A 174 8.41 -1.84 8.57
CA HIS A 174 8.69 -3.28 8.43
C HIS A 174 7.64 -4.00 7.60
N ARG A 175 6.42 -3.46 7.54
CA ARG A 175 5.30 -4.09 6.87
C ARG A 175 4.39 -3.03 6.26
N ILE A 176 3.85 -3.31 5.09
CA ILE A 176 2.84 -2.46 4.45
C ILE A 176 1.65 -3.30 4.00
N ARG A 177 0.48 -2.68 3.94
CA ARG A 177 -0.71 -3.23 3.29
C ARG A 177 -1.22 -2.28 2.24
N PHE A 178 -1.37 -2.78 1.03
CA PHE A 178 -2.29 -2.21 0.08
C PHE A 178 -3.66 -2.84 0.33
N TYR A 179 -4.70 -2.04 0.51
CA TYR A 179 -6.06 -2.56 0.63
C TYR A 179 -7.14 -1.62 0.11
N SER A 180 -8.29 -2.20 -0.19
CA SER A 180 -9.50 -1.50 -0.59
C SER A 180 -10.71 -2.20 0.04
N PHE A 181 -11.51 -1.44 0.79
CA PHE A 181 -12.66 -2.00 1.51
C PHE A 181 -13.76 -2.37 0.51
N ASP A 182 -14.17 -3.64 0.51
CA ASP A 182 -15.14 -4.23 -0.43
C ASP A 182 -14.83 -3.91 -1.91
N GLY A 183 -13.54 -3.86 -2.23
CA GLY A 183 -13.03 -3.49 -3.55
C GLY A 183 -12.06 -4.53 -4.12
N GLN A 184 -11.88 -4.46 -5.44
CA GLN A 184 -10.83 -5.17 -6.15
C GLN A 184 -9.78 -4.15 -6.58
N MET A 185 -8.52 -4.56 -6.51
CA MET A 185 -7.39 -3.66 -6.73
C MET A 185 -6.22 -4.41 -7.37
N THR A 186 -5.52 -3.73 -8.26
CA THR A 186 -4.22 -4.14 -8.80
C THR A 186 -3.14 -3.20 -8.28
N VAL A 187 -1.94 -3.73 -8.07
CA VAL A 187 -0.72 -2.98 -7.76
C VAL A 187 0.30 -3.25 -8.85
N ASP A 188 0.86 -2.19 -9.39
CA ASP A 188 1.90 -2.21 -10.41
C ASP A 188 3.08 -1.34 -9.95
N ASP A 189 4.27 -1.53 -10.54
CA ASP A 189 5.46 -0.72 -10.31
C ASP A 189 5.80 -0.55 -8.81
N PHE A 190 5.74 -1.66 -8.05
CA PHE A 190 6.06 -1.67 -6.62
C PHE A 190 7.52 -1.28 -6.39
N SER A 191 7.75 -0.35 -5.46
CA SER A 191 9.08 0.15 -5.13
C SER A 191 9.24 0.49 -3.65
N PHE A 192 10.48 0.44 -3.17
CA PHE A 192 10.83 0.77 -1.80
C PHE A 192 12.30 1.19 -1.67
N SER A 193 12.64 1.87 -0.57
CA SER A 193 14.01 2.30 -0.28
C SER A 193 14.32 2.20 1.22
N PHE A 194 15.53 1.76 1.56
CA PHE A 194 16.01 1.60 2.94
C PHE A 194 16.29 2.94 3.67
#